data_AF-A0A4Q3UVH9-F1
#
_entry.id   AF-A0A4Q3UVH9-F1
#
_cell.length_a   1.000
_cell.length_b   1.000
_cell.length_c   1.000
_cell.angle_alpha   90.00
_cell.angle_beta   90.00
_cell.angle_gamma   90.00
#
_symmetry.space_group_name_H-M   'P 1'
#
loop_
_entity.id
_entity.type
_entity.pdbx_description
1 polymer ?
#
loop_
_entity_poly.entity_id
_entity_poly.type
_entity_poly.pdbx_seq_one_letter_code
_entity_poly.pdbx_strand_id
1 'polypeptide(L)'
;IIASMQAKIESALAQLEGNRERARQLGDEEQRLNLEMEESRAEQGRIASEVESTGSMLGELEEGFQGAERSYQHTRGDLDAARAAAVESNKVLAQRSARFDAVRQLVESGEGFEKGTRNVLSGLGQPDTFKPGIHGVLASFIEVENSCARAVEAVLGNHLQAVLVSDQAMAEAIIGRLTEKQLGVAAVIPETFVGHSNGTQMEALPEGATAWALDRVKSDKRITNVIEHLLEKVLIVPNQATALRLRPSHPGVTFVTLAGVILTGEGMLRGGAGTEGSTSVLELQNEVRTLSAEVEGLVAADEAARGRVTELEGKLEQLREEVEVSRERLQRQKVDLSTLQGQLSLASREVENLETKIENVKWERGELENRERAAAEGREHMESELASARERMEALEDESRRLQSESDGAVRREQDIIQELNDLRTELAVERRAKQSAEEQQKPMEARLSELRDVAIRRETEIESFDQRIETAQAENARLSEECESHRAEVE
;
A
#
# COMPACT_ATOMS: atom_id res chain seq x y z
N ILE A 1 53.26 -9.97 -54.52
CA ILE A 1 52.13 -9.03 -54.26
C ILE A 1 50.80 -9.74 -54.41
N ILE A 2 50.47 -10.29 -55.59
CA ILE A 2 49.23 -11.05 -55.87
C ILE A 2 48.97 -12.17 -54.84
N ALA A 3 49.95 -13.04 -54.56
CA ALA A 3 49.80 -14.10 -53.57
C ALA A 3 49.56 -13.58 -52.14
N SER A 4 50.13 -12.43 -51.77
CA SER A 4 49.88 -11.81 -50.47
C SER A 4 48.47 -11.20 -50.37
N MET A 5 47.97 -10.63 -51.46
CA MET A 5 46.59 -10.13 -51.53
C MET A 5 45.57 -11.28 -51.49
N GLN A 6 45.84 -12.40 -52.16
CA GLN A 6 45.00 -13.60 -52.09
C GLN A 6 44.92 -14.16 -50.65
N ALA A 7 46.05 -14.27 -49.96
CA ALA A 7 46.08 -14.72 -48.57
C ALA A 7 45.31 -13.76 -47.63
N LYS A 8 45.38 -12.44 -47.88
CA LYS A 8 44.60 -11.45 -47.12
C LYS A 8 43.09 -11.57 -47.39
N ILE A 9 42.69 -11.83 -48.64
CA ILE A 9 41.27 -12.06 -49.01
C ILE A 9 40.75 -13.34 -48.35
N GLU A 10 41.51 -14.45 -48.37
CA GLU A 10 41.13 -15.68 -47.68
C GLU A 10 41.00 -15.48 -46.16
N SER A 11 41.93 -14.74 -45.55
CA SER A 11 41.83 -14.38 -44.13
C SER A 11 40.60 -13.54 -43.83
N ALA A 12 40.24 -12.59 -44.70
CA ALA A 12 39.05 -11.76 -44.55
C ALA A 12 37.76 -12.60 -44.69
N LEU A 13 37.73 -13.58 -45.59
CA LEU A 13 36.62 -14.51 -45.75
C LEU A 13 36.42 -15.37 -44.50
N ALA A 14 37.50 -15.94 -43.94
CA ALA A 14 37.43 -16.71 -42.71
C ALA A 14 36.93 -15.84 -41.52
N GLN A 15 37.36 -14.58 -41.45
CA GLN A 15 36.90 -13.63 -40.44
C GLN A 15 35.42 -13.27 -40.61
N LEU A 16 34.95 -13.09 -41.85
CA LEU A 16 33.53 -12.86 -42.17
C LEU A 16 32.66 -14.07 -41.78
N GLU A 17 33.10 -15.29 -42.08
CA GLU A 17 32.39 -16.51 -41.69
C GLU A 17 32.31 -16.65 -40.16
N GLY A 18 33.41 -16.40 -39.45
CA GLY A 18 33.43 -16.41 -37.99
C GLY A 18 32.51 -15.35 -37.38
N ASN A 19 32.50 -14.13 -37.92
CA ASN A 19 31.60 -13.06 -37.48
C ASN A 19 30.13 -13.40 -37.73
N ARG A 20 29.79 -14.00 -38.88
CA ARG A 20 28.41 -14.43 -39.21
C ARG A 20 27.91 -15.51 -38.27
N GLU A 21 28.75 -16.49 -37.97
CA GLU A 21 28.38 -17.56 -37.04
C GLU A 21 28.15 -16.99 -35.64
N ARG A 22 29.02 -16.08 -35.19
CA ARG A 22 28.84 -15.40 -33.90
C ARG A 22 27.58 -14.52 -33.88
N ALA A 23 27.27 -13.83 -34.97
CA ALA A 23 26.06 -13.03 -35.11
C ALA A 23 24.79 -13.89 -35.06
N ARG A 24 24.80 -15.10 -35.65
CA ARG A 24 23.71 -16.08 -35.50
C ARG A 24 23.54 -16.52 -34.06
N GLN A 25 24.61 -16.92 -33.38
CA GLN A 25 24.57 -17.34 -31.98
C GLN A 25 23.98 -16.25 -31.08
N LEU A 26 24.42 -15.00 -31.25
CA LEU A 26 23.87 -13.87 -30.51
C LEU A 26 22.41 -13.59 -30.88
N GLY A 27 22.01 -13.85 -32.12
CA GLY A 27 20.61 -13.72 -32.55
C GLY A 27 19.69 -14.75 -31.90
N ASP A 28 20.13 -16.00 -31.81
CA ASP A 28 19.40 -17.06 -31.11
C ASP A 28 19.35 -16.78 -29.59
N GLU A 29 20.43 -16.28 -29.01
CA GLU A 29 20.49 -15.84 -27.61
C GLU A 29 19.53 -14.67 -27.34
N GLU A 30 19.49 -13.66 -28.22
CA GLU A 30 18.56 -12.54 -28.13
C GLU A 30 17.09 -13.02 -28.18
N GLN A 31 16.76 -13.92 -29.10
CA GLN A 31 15.41 -14.49 -29.20
C GLN A 31 15.01 -15.23 -27.93
N ARG A 32 15.93 -16.05 -27.39
CA ARG A 32 15.71 -16.76 -26.13
C ARG A 32 15.51 -15.80 -24.96
N LEU A 33 16.35 -14.78 -24.82
CA LEU A 33 16.23 -13.78 -23.76
C LEU A 33 14.94 -12.97 -23.88
N ASN A 34 14.49 -12.65 -25.10
CA ASN A 34 13.21 -11.97 -25.32
C ASN A 34 12.01 -12.85 -24.89
N LEU A 35 12.06 -14.17 -25.10
CA LEU A 35 11.02 -15.09 -24.61
C LEU A 35 11.02 -15.16 -23.08
N GLU A 36 12.20 -15.33 -22.45
CA GLU A 36 12.35 -15.32 -20.99
C GLU A 36 11.88 -13.98 -20.38
N MET A 37 12.08 -12.87 -21.09
CA MET A 37 11.59 -11.54 -20.73
C MET A 37 10.06 -11.44 -20.76
N GLU A 38 9.42 -11.94 -21.82
CA GLU A 38 7.96 -11.91 -21.94
C GLU A 38 7.31 -12.72 -20.82
N GLU A 39 7.84 -13.91 -20.51
CA GLU A 39 7.38 -14.74 -19.39
C GLU A 39 7.56 -14.03 -18.04
N SER A 40 8.74 -13.44 -17.81
CA SER A 40 9.04 -12.72 -16.56
C SER A 40 8.15 -11.47 -16.38
N ARG A 41 7.87 -10.73 -17.46
CA ARG A 41 6.95 -9.58 -17.46
C ARG A 41 5.51 -10.02 -17.22
N ALA A 42 5.07 -11.13 -17.78
CA ALA A 42 3.74 -11.68 -17.54
C ALA A 42 3.56 -12.05 -16.05
N GLU A 43 4.57 -12.70 -15.47
CA GLU A 43 4.56 -13.05 -14.04
C GLU A 43 4.62 -11.80 -13.14
N GLN A 44 5.45 -10.81 -13.47
CA GLN A 44 5.48 -9.52 -12.78
C GLN A 44 4.10 -8.84 -12.80
N GLY A 45 3.43 -8.84 -13.96
CA GLY A 45 2.09 -8.28 -14.12
C GLY A 45 1.03 -9.02 -13.29
N ARG A 46 1.11 -10.36 -13.22
CA ARG A 46 0.23 -11.18 -12.38
C ARG A 46 0.40 -10.83 -10.91
N ILE A 47 1.63 -10.80 -10.41
CA ILE A 47 1.93 -10.45 -9.02
C ILE A 47 1.51 -9.01 -8.71
N ALA A 48 1.72 -8.06 -9.64
CA ALA A 48 1.30 -6.68 -9.48
C ALA A 48 -0.23 -6.55 -9.30
N SER A 49 -1.01 -7.28 -10.10
CA SER A 49 -2.46 -7.33 -9.95
C SER A 49 -2.89 -7.95 -8.61
N GLU A 50 -2.19 -8.98 -8.13
CA GLU A 50 -2.44 -9.58 -6.81
C GLU A 50 -2.12 -8.60 -5.67
N VAL A 51 -1.02 -7.84 -5.76
CA VAL A 51 -0.67 -6.78 -4.81
C VAL A 51 -1.76 -5.69 -4.76
N GLU A 52 -2.25 -5.26 -5.91
CA GLU A 52 -3.30 -4.23 -5.98
C GLU A 52 -4.62 -4.72 -5.37
N SER A 53 -5.05 -5.94 -5.74
CA SER A 53 -6.25 -6.57 -5.19
C SER A 53 -6.14 -6.77 -3.67
N THR A 54 -5.03 -7.33 -3.18
CA THR A 54 -4.81 -7.51 -1.74
C THR A 54 -4.69 -6.19 -0.98
N GLY A 55 -4.11 -5.15 -1.60
CA GLY A 55 -4.08 -3.79 -1.06
C GLY A 55 -5.47 -3.17 -0.93
N SER A 56 -6.35 -3.36 -1.91
CA SER A 56 -7.74 -2.89 -1.83
C SER A 56 -8.54 -3.58 -0.73
N MET A 57 -8.42 -4.92 -0.62
CA MET A 57 -9.02 -5.69 0.48
C MET A 57 -8.48 -5.28 1.85
N LEU A 58 -7.19 -4.92 1.93
CA LEU A 58 -6.60 -4.41 3.16
C LEU A 58 -7.26 -3.09 3.59
N GLY A 59 -7.52 -2.17 2.65
CA GLY A 59 -8.22 -0.92 2.93
C GLY A 59 -9.61 -1.13 3.53
N GLU A 60 -10.41 -2.04 2.95
CA GLU A 60 -11.73 -2.40 3.48
C GLU A 60 -11.65 -3.00 4.90
N LEU A 61 -10.66 -3.87 5.14
CA LEU A 61 -10.42 -4.45 6.47
C LEU A 61 -9.97 -3.40 7.50
N GLU A 62 -9.17 -2.41 7.10
CA GLU A 62 -8.77 -1.30 7.98
C GLU A 62 -9.96 -0.43 8.37
N GLU A 63 -10.82 -0.07 7.42
CA GLU A 63 -12.05 0.67 7.71
C GLU A 63 -12.99 -0.13 8.62
N GLY A 64 -13.17 -1.43 8.36
CA GLY A 64 -13.95 -2.33 9.21
C GLY A 64 -13.41 -2.42 10.63
N PHE A 65 -12.09 -2.59 10.79
CA PHE A 65 -11.42 -2.62 12.09
C PHE A 65 -11.60 -1.30 12.86
N GLN A 66 -11.38 -0.16 12.20
CA GLN A 66 -11.60 1.15 12.82
C GLN A 66 -13.07 1.40 13.18
N GLY A 67 -14.01 0.85 12.42
CA GLY A 67 -15.44 0.88 12.73
C GLY A 67 -15.75 0.08 14.00
N ALA A 68 -15.26 -1.15 14.09
CA ALA A 68 -15.42 -2.00 15.26
C ALA A 68 -14.81 -1.36 16.52
N GLU A 69 -13.60 -0.80 16.42
CA GLU A 69 -12.93 -0.16 17.55
C GLU A 69 -13.68 1.10 18.03
N ARG A 70 -14.24 1.89 17.11
CA ARG A 70 -15.10 3.04 17.47
C ARG A 70 -16.36 2.58 18.22
N SER A 71 -17.04 1.54 17.73
CA SER A 71 -18.22 0.98 18.40
C SER A 71 -17.91 0.43 19.79
N TYR A 72 -16.75 -0.22 19.94
CA TYR A 72 -16.26 -0.71 21.23
C TYR A 72 -16.02 0.44 22.22
N GLN A 73 -15.29 1.48 21.80
CA GLN A 73 -15.01 2.64 22.68
C GLN A 73 -16.28 3.40 23.06
N HIS A 74 -17.22 3.55 22.12
CA HIS A 74 -18.50 4.19 22.40
C HIS A 74 -19.31 3.41 23.44
N THR A 75 -19.48 2.09 23.22
CA THR A 75 -20.20 1.20 24.14
C THR A 75 -19.54 1.14 25.52
N ARG A 76 -18.20 1.20 25.58
CA ARG A 76 -17.45 1.29 26.84
C ARG A 76 -17.78 2.57 27.60
N GLY A 77 -17.82 3.71 26.91
CA GLY A 77 -18.22 4.99 27.51
C GLY A 77 -19.66 4.95 28.03
N ASP A 78 -20.58 4.37 27.26
CA ASP A 78 -21.98 4.18 27.67
C ASP A 78 -22.09 3.26 28.90
N LEU A 79 -21.27 2.20 28.98
CA LEU A 79 -21.23 1.30 30.12
C LEU A 79 -20.74 2.02 31.39
N ASP A 80 -19.68 2.82 31.28
CA ASP A 80 -19.16 3.58 32.43
C ASP A 80 -20.18 4.61 32.93
N ALA A 81 -20.89 5.28 32.02
CA ALA A 81 -22.00 6.18 32.37
C ALA A 81 -23.18 5.42 33.01
N ALA A 82 -23.55 4.25 32.48
CA ALA A 82 -24.61 3.42 33.04
C ALA A 82 -24.26 2.89 34.44
N ARG A 83 -23.00 2.51 34.68
CA ARG A 83 -22.51 2.11 36.00
C ARG A 83 -22.60 3.25 37.02
N ALA A 84 -22.19 4.45 36.63
CA ALA A 84 -22.33 5.63 37.49
C ALA A 84 -23.81 5.92 37.83
N ALA A 85 -24.70 5.84 36.84
CA ALA A 85 -26.13 6.01 37.05
C ALA A 85 -26.72 4.94 37.97
N ALA A 86 -26.32 3.67 37.82
CA ALA A 86 -26.76 2.58 38.68
C ALA A 86 -26.31 2.76 40.13
N VAL A 87 -25.07 3.22 40.36
CA VAL A 87 -24.57 3.53 41.72
C VAL A 87 -25.38 4.65 42.37
N GLU A 88 -25.69 5.72 41.64
CA GLU A 88 -26.48 6.83 42.18
C GLU A 88 -27.94 6.40 42.44
N SER A 89 -28.55 5.63 41.53
CA SER A 89 -29.88 5.06 41.74
C SER A 89 -29.93 4.20 43.00
N ASN A 90 -28.95 3.33 43.19
CA ASN A 90 -28.87 2.47 44.36
C ASN A 90 -28.71 3.25 45.67
N LYS A 91 -27.91 4.33 45.65
CA LYS A 91 -27.72 5.23 46.79
C LYS A 91 -29.01 5.94 47.18
N VAL A 92 -29.75 6.48 46.20
CA VAL A 92 -31.04 7.14 46.45
C VAL A 92 -32.05 6.13 47.01
N LEU A 93 -32.12 4.94 46.42
CA LEU A 93 -32.95 3.84 46.93
C LEU A 93 -32.59 3.50 48.37
N ALA A 94 -31.31 3.28 48.69
CA ALA A 94 -30.87 2.94 50.03
C ALA A 94 -31.24 4.01 51.07
N GLN A 95 -31.11 5.30 50.72
CA GLN A 95 -31.50 6.40 51.60
C GLN A 95 -33.01 6.45 51.85
N ARG A 96 -33.82 6.27 50.80
CA ARG A 96 -35.28 6.32 50.90
C ARG A 96 -35.85 5.09 51.59
N SER A 97 -35.32 3.90 51.29
CA SER A 97 -35.68 2.66 51.97
C SER A 97 -35.34 2.70 53.46
N ALA A 98 -34.16 3.21 53.84
CA ALA A 98 -33.81 3.36 55.24
C ALA A 98 -34.77 4.30 55.99
N ARG A 99 -35.20 5.40 55.35
CA ARG A 99 -36.22 6.29 55.92
C ARG A 99 -37.58 5.60 56.01
N PHE A 100 -38.00 4.91 54.95
CA PHE A 100 -39.25 4.16 54.93
C PHE A 100 -39.30 3.13 56.05
N ASP A 101 -38.25 2.32 56.22
CA ASP A 101 -38.16 1.30 57.26
C ASP A 101 -38.19 1.93 58.66
N ALA A 102 -37.47 3.03 58.87
CA ALA A 102 -37.49 3.75 60.13
C ALA A 102 -38.90 4.28 60.48
N VAL A 103 -39.56 4.98 59.54
CA VAL A 103 -40.91 5.55 59.76
C VAL A 103 -41.94 4.42 59.92
N ARG A 104 -41.85 3.37 59.12
CA ARG A 104 -42.71 2.18 59.22
C ARG A 104 -42.56 1.50 60.57
N GLN A 105 -41.35 1.34 61.07
CA GLN A 105 -41.09 0.74 62.38
C GLN A 105 -41.68 1.59 63.51
N LEU A 106 -41.61 2.93 63.43
CA LEU A 106 -42.29 3.83 64.38
C LEU A 106 -43.80 3.58 64.41
N VAL A 107 -44.44 3.49 63.23
CA VAL A 107 -45.88 3.21 63.11
C VAL A 107 -46.24 1.81 63.63
N GLU A 108 -45.49 0.77 63.25
CA GLU A 108 -45.74 -0.62 63.67
C GLU A 108 -45.52 -0.86 65.17
N SER A 109 -44.55 -0.16 65.78
CA SER A 109 -44.31 -0.22 67.22
C SER A 109 -45.44 0.42 68.04
N GLY A 110 -46.33 1.15 67.38
CA GLY A 110 -47.41 1.91 68.00
C GLY A 110 -46.87 3.02 68.90
N GLU A 111 -45.70 3.57 68.59
CA GLU A 111 -45.14 4.71 69.31
C GLU A 111 -46.10 5.90 69.18
N GLY A 112 -46.51 6.46 70.33
CA GLY A 112 -47.60 7.44 70.42
C GLY A 112 -48.94 6.87 70.90
N PHE A 113 -49.15 5.55 70.86
CA PHE A 113 -50.34 4.91 71.43
C PHE A 113 -50.18 4.56 72.91
N GLU A 114 -51.32 4.50 73.61
CA GLU A 114 -51.39 4.07 75.00
C GLU A 114 -50.82 2.67 75.21
N LYS A 115 -50.31 2.42 76.43
CA LYS A 115 -49.66 1.16 76.80
C LYS A 115 -50.55 -0.06 76.54
N GLY A 116 -51.86 0.04 76.78
CA GLY A 116 -52.79 -1.05 76.53
C GLY A 116 -52.93 -1.35 75.04
N THR A 117 -53.14 -0.34 74.20
CA THR A 117 -53.22 -0.52 72.74
C THR A 117 -51.95 -1.17 72.17
N ARG A 118 -50.75 -0.72 72.60
CA ARG A 118 -49.48 -1.36 72.19
C ARG A 118 -49.39 -2.83 72.60
N ASN A 119 -49.88 -3.17 73.79
CA ASN A 119 -49.92 -4.55 74.24
C ASN A 119 -50.94 -5.40 73.47
N VAL A 120 -52.06 -4.81 73.02
CA VAL A 120 -53.00 -5.50 72.12
C VAL A 120 -52.31 -5.80 70.79
N LEU A 121 -51.69 -4.80 70.15
CA LEU A 121 -51.00 -4.96 68.87
C LEU A 121 -49.83 -5.96 68.92
N SER A 122 -49.12 -6.06 70.05
CA SER A 122 -48.08 -7.06 70.25
C SER A 122 -48.60 -8.48 70.50
N GLY A 123 -49.92 -8.65 70.63
CA GLY A 123 -50.57 -9.94 70.87
C GLY A 123 -50.66 -10.34 72.35
N LEU A 124 -50.58 -9.37 73.27
CA LEU A 124 -50.78 -9.54 74.72
C LEU A 124 -49.88 -10.62 75.35
N GLY A 125 -48.71 -10.88 74.77
CA GLY A 125 -47.79 -11.94 75.18
C GLY A 125 -48.19 -13.37 74.77
N GLN A 126 -49.22 -13.53 73.93
CA GLN A 126 -49.57 -14.78 73.23
C GLN A 126 -49.90 -14.45 71.76
N PRO A 127 -48.89 -14.09 70.95
CA PRO A 127 -49.12 -13.60 69.59
C PRO A 127 -49.89 -14.59 68.72
N ASP A 128 -49.60 -15.89 68.83
CA ASP A 128 -50.25 -16.94 68.02
C ASP A 128 -51.76 -17.06 68.27
N THR A 129 -52.23 -16.65 69.46
CA THR A 129 -53.64 -16.72 69.84
C THR A 129 -54.39 -15.44 69.46
N PHE A 130 -53.80 -14.27 69.69
CA PHE A 130 -54.51 -12.98 69.56
C PHE A 130 -54.27 -12.29 68.22
N LYS A 131 -53.07 -12.37 67.63
CA LYS A 131 -52.77 -11.65 66.38
C LYS A 131 -53.67 -12.05 65.21
N PRO A 132 -54.09 -13.32 65.02
CA PRO A 132 -54.98 -13.68 63.92
C PRO A 132 -56.35 -12.96 63.97
N GLY A 133 -56.84 -12.61 65.17
CA GLY A 133 -58.12 -11.94 65.38
C GLY A 133 -58.03 -10.41 65.46
N ILE A 134 -56.84 -9.82 65.35
CA ILE A 134 -56.61 -8.38 65.40
C ILE A 134 -56.40 -7.85 63.99
N HIS A 135 -57.27 -6.94 63.53
CA HIS A 135 -57.16 -6.35 62.20
C HIS A 135 -56.26 -5.12 62.18
N GLY A 136 -56.18 -4.35 63.28
CA GLY A 136 -55.32 -3.18 63.41
C GLY A 136 -56.00 -2.03 64.17
N VAL A 137 -55.31 -0.90 64.30
CA VAL A 137 -55.92 0.32 64.87
C VAL A 137 -56.75 1.08 63.84
N LEU A 138 -57.74 1.84 64.30
CA LEU A 138 -58.63 2.63 63.45
C LEU A 138 -57.86 3.60 62.53
N ALA A 139 -56.76 4.19 63.04
CA ALA A 139 -55.87 5.04 62.25
C ALA A 139 -55.41 4.36 60.95
N SER A 140 -55.04 3.08 60.99
CA SER A 140 -54.52 2.34 59.83
C SER A 140 -55.53 2.16 58.70
N PHE A 141 -56.82 2.32 58.99
CA PHE A 141 -57.92 2.15 58.04
C PHE A 141 -58.46 3.47 57.48
N ILE A 142 -57.85 4.60 57.84
CA ILE A 142 -58.21 5.91 57.28
C ILE A 142 -57.06 6.53 56.50
N GLU A 143 -57.39 7.35 55.52
CA GLU A 143 -56.48 8.21 54.76
C GLU A 143 -56.99 9.63 54.88
N VAL A 144 -56.12 10.57 55.25
CA VAL A 144 -56.50 11.97 55.39
C VAL A 144 -55.57 12.80 54.53
N GLU A 145 -56.08 13.85 53.91
CA GLU A 145 -55.21 14.83 53.25
C GLU A 145 -54.23 15.45 54.27
N ASN A 146 -52.93 15.52 53.95
CA ASN A 146 -51.89 16.01 54.88
C ASN A 146 -52.19 17.42 55.44
N SER A 147 -52.84 18.29 54.64
CA SER A 147 -53.26 19.63 55.06
C SER A 147 -54.26 19.61 56.23
N CYS A 148 -55.02 18.52 56.38
CA CYS A 148 -56.10 18.34 57.36
C CYS A 148 -55.80 17.24 58.39
N ALA A 149 -54.70 16.51 58.26
CA ALA A 149 -54.36 15.36 59.11
C ALA A 149 -54.41 15.71 60.61
N ARG A 150 -53.76 16.80 61.00
CA ARG A 150 -53.77 17.31 62.38
C ARG A 150 -55.14 17.70 62.89
N ALA A 151 -56.00 18.26 62.03
CA ALA A 151 -57.36 18.63 62.41
C ALA A 151 -58.23 17.39 62.65
N VAL A 152 -58.14 16.40 61.75
CA VAL A 152 -58.88 15.14 61.89
C VAL A 152 -58.36 14.32 63.08
N GLU A 153 -57.05 14.29 63.29
CA GLU A 153 -56.45 13.62 64.45
C GLU A 153 -56.91 14.23 65.77
N ALA A 154 -56.99 15.55 65.85
CA ALA A 154 -57.48 16.22 67.06
C ALA A 154 -58.92 15.80 67.39
N VAL A 155 -59.80 15.70 66.39
CA VAL A 155 -61.21 15.33 66.59
C VAL A 155 -61.37 13.86 66.94
N LEU A 156 -60.68 12.96 66.23
CA LEU A 156 -60.77 11.54 66.49
C LEU A 156 -60.07 11.15 67.79
N GLY A 157 -58.98 11.84 68.15
CA GLY A 157 -58.25 11.66 69.40
C GLY A 157 -58.01 10.18 69.74
N ASN A 158 -58.43 9.78 70.93
CA ASN A 158 -58.28 8.40 71.42
C ASN A 158 -59.07 7.35 70.61
N HIS A 159 -60.01 7.74 69.74
CA HIS A 159 -60.67 6.80 68.84
C HIS A 159 -59.71 6.25 67.77
N LEU A 160 -58.65 6.99 67.40
CA LEU A 160 -57.66 6.54 66.42
C LEU A 160 -56.91 5.28 66.84
N GLN A 161 -56.66 5.13 68.14
CA GLN A 161 -55.97 3.99 68.73
C GLN A 161 -56.92 2.82 69.06
N ALA A 162 -58.21 2.90 68.72
CA ALA A 162 -59.14 1.79 68.91
C ALA A 162 -58.79 0.63 67.97
N VAL A 163 -58.73 -0.59 68.49
CA VAL A 163 -58.31 -1.78 67.76
C VAL A 163 -59.52 -2.50 67.17
N LEU A 164 -59.56 -2.63 65.85
CA LEU A 164 -60.55 -3.45 65.14
C LEU A 164 -60.19 -4.93 65.29
N VAL A 165 -61.16 -5.75 65.70
CA VAL A 165 -61.00 -7.19 65.91
C VAL A 165 -62.10 -7.98 65.21
N SER A 166 -61.86 -9.26 64.95
CA SER A 166 -62.75 -10.11 64.16
C SER A 166 -64.18 -10.18 64.69
N ASP A 167 -64.34 -10.39 66.00
CA ASP A 167 -65.64 -10.64 66.62
C ASP A 167 -65.69 -10.26 68.10
N GLN A 168 -66.87 -10.43 68.70
CA GLN A 168 -67.15 -10.11 70.09
C GLN A 168 -66.36 -10.99 71.07
N ALA A 169 -66.18 -12.27 70.75
CA ALA A 169 -65.45 -13.20 71.60
C ALA A 169 -63.97 -12.79 71.67
N MET A 170 -63.41 -12.33 70.56
CA MET A 170 -62.04 -11.82 70.52
C MET A 170 -61.91 -10.52 71.33
N ALA A 171 -62.88 -9.61 71.22
CA ALA A 171 -62.88 -8.39 72.02
C ALA A 171 -62.95 -8.70 73.53
N GLU A 172 -63.84 -9.59 73.95
CA GLU A 172 -63.97 -10.01 75.35
C GLU A 172 -62.66 -10.64 75.87
N ALA A 173 -62.05 -11.54 75.09
CA ALA A 173 -60.79 -12.17 75.46
C ALA A 173 -59.63 -11.15 75.58
N ILE A 174 -59.58 -10.15 74.70
CA ILE A 174 -58.58 -9.07 74.75
C ILE A 174 -58.76 -8.21 76.01
N ILE A 175 -59.97 -7.75 76.28
CA ILE A 175 -60.27 -6.91 77.45
C ILE A 175 -60.05 -7.69 78.76
N GLY A 176 -60.49 -8.95 78.82
CA GLY A 176 -60.27 -9.83 79.96
C GLY A 176 -58.79 -10.00 80.27
N ARG A 177 -57.97 -10.21 79.24
CA ARG A 177 -56.52 -10.37 79.39
C ARG A 177 -55.81 -9.08 79.78
N LEU A 178 -56.20 -7.94 79.20
CA LEU A 178 -55.67 -6.62 79.59
C LEU A 178 -55.91 -6.37 81.09
N THR A 179 -57.10 -6.74 81.58
CA THR A 179 -57.52 -6.58 82.97
C THR A 179 -56.79 -7.53 83.91
N GLU A 180 -56.77 -8.83 83.60
CA GLU A 180 -56.12 -9.87 84.41
C GLU A 180 -54.62 -9.59 84.60
N LYS A 181 -53.94 -9.18 83.53
CA LYS A 181 -52.49 -8.96 83.52
C LYS A 181 -52.09 -7.50 83.71
N GLN A 182 -53.04 -6.60 83.95
CA GLN A 182 -52.81 -5.15 84.12
C GLN A 182 -51.94 -4.55 83.00
N LEU A 183 -52.23 -4.93 81.75
CA LEU A 183 -51.44 -4.55 80.57
C LEU A 183 -51.81 -3.16 80.02
N GLY A 184 -52.64 -2.40 80.73
CA GLY A 184 -53.05 -1.04 80.36
C GLY A 184 -54.46 -0.99 79.78
N VAL A 185 -54.86 0.19 79.30
CA VAL A 185 -56.20 0.46 78.74
C VAL A 185 -56.11 0.51 77.21
N ALA A 186 -57.09 -0.10 76.55
CA ALA A 186 -57.27 -0.05 75.10
C ALA A 186 -58.76 -0.02 74.76
N ALA A 187 -59.11 0.64 73.66
CA ALA A 187 -60.43 0.53 73.06
C ALA A 187 -60.42 -0.57 72.00
N VAL A 188 -61.48 -1.37 71.93
CA VAL A 188 -61.61 -2.49 70.96
C VAL A 188 -62.96 -2.40 70.27
N ILE A 189 -62.97 -2.56 68.96
CA ILE A 189 -64.16 -2.53 68.10
C ILE A 189 -64.33 -3.91 67.46
N PRO A 190 -65.34 -4.71 67.85
CA PRO A 190 -65.69 -5.92 67.12
C PRO A 190 -66.23 -5.56 65.74
N GLU A 191 -65.67 -6.14 64.66
CA GLU A 191 -66.14 -5.90 63.29
C GLU A 191 -67.63 -6.27 63.13
N THR A 192 -68.08 -7.32 63.82
CA THR A 192 -69.51 -7.70 63.89
C THR A 192 -70.47 -6.62 64.43
N PHE A 193 -69.97 -5.61 65.14
CA PHE A 193 -70.76 -4.48 65.64
C PHE A 193 -70.73 -3.26 64.73
N VAL A 194 -69.89 -3.26 63.70
CA VAL A 194 -69.86 -2.16 62.74
C VAL A 194 -71.03 -2.30 61.79
N GLY A 195 -72.00 -1.40 61.91
CA GLY A 195 -73.16 -1.33 61.02
C GLY A 195 -72.79 -0.92 59.58
N HIS A 196 -73.77 -0.98 58.68
CA HIS A 196 -73.61 -0.50 57.31
C HIS A 196 -73.73 1.03 57.26
N SER A 197 -72.91 1.67 56.43
CA SER A 197 -73.06 3.09 56.10
C SER A 197 -74.35 3.29 55.31
N ASN A 198 -75.13 4.31 55.69
CA ASN A 198 -76.30 4.76 54.93
C ASN A 198 -75.98 5.89 53.95
N GLY A 199 -74.71 6.31 53.86
CA GLY A 199 -74.28 7.52 53.17
C GLY A 199 -74.70 8.79 53.91
N THR A 200 -73.82 9.79 53.95
CA THR A 200 -74.11 11.12 54.49
C THR A 200 -74.57 12.06 53.37
N GLN A 201 -75.59 12.90 53.65
CA GLN A 201 -75.98 13.96 52.70
C GLN A 201 -74.95 15.07 52.74
N MET A 202 -74.49 15.50 51.55
CA MET A 202 -73.49 16.56 51.43
C MET A 202 -74.14 17.90 51.79
N GLU A 203 -73.79 18.44 52.95
CA GLU A 203 -74.26 19.76 53.38
C GLU A 203 -73.45 20.88 52.71
N ALA A 204 -74.12 21.99 52.37
CA ALA A 204 -73.45 23.15 51.79
C ALA A 204 -72.38 23.69 52.76
N LEU A 205 -71.16 23.88 52.25
CA LEU A 205 -70.04 24.38 53.05
C LEU A 205 -70.32 25.82 53.51
N PRO A 206 -70.33 26.10 54.83
CA PRO A 206 -70.55 27.45 55.34
C PRO A 206 -69.44 28.43 54.91
N GLU A 207 -69.80 29.70 54.68
CA GLU A 207 -68.84 30.73 54.25
C GLU A 207 -67.74 30.95 55.31
N GLY A 208 -66.49 30.76 54.88
CA GLY A 208 -65.29 30.86 55.73
C GLY A 208 -64.87 29.55 56.40
N ALA A 209 -65.60 28.44 56.21
CA ALA A 209 -65.13 27.10 56.57
C ALA A 209 -64.19 26.53 55.48
N THR A 210 -63.29 25.63 55.88
CA THR A 210 -62.31 25.00 54.98
C THR A 210 -62.90 23.78 54.29
N ALA A 211 -63.50 22.87 55.05
CA ALA A 211 -64.12 21.63 54.55
C ALA A 211 -64.94 20.95 55.65
N TRP A 212 -65.85 20.06 55.29
CA TRP A 212 -66.30 19.02 56.23
C TRP A 212 -65.19 17.99 56.43
N ALA A 213 -65.04 17.48 57.65
CA ALA A 213 -63.98 16.51 57.94
C ALA A 213 -64.17 15.21 57.15
N LEU A 214 -65.41 14.75 56.97
CA LEU A 214 -65.72 13.57 56.18
C LEU A 214 -65.25 13.68 54.72
N ASP A 215 -65.34 14.86 54.11
CA ASP A 215 -64.92 15.06 52.71
C ASP A 215 -63.39 14.93 52.54
N ARG A 216 -62.63 15.02 53.64
CA ARG A 216 -61.16 14.98 53.65
C ARG A 216 -60.60 13.65 54.16
N VAL A 217 -61.47 12.69 54.49
CA VAL A 217 -61.10 11.38 54.99
C VAL A 217 -61.63 10.31 54.05
N LYS A 218 -60.75 9.42 53.59
CA LYS A 218 -61.15 8.14 52.97
C LYS A 218 -61.00 7.03 54.00
N SER A 219 -61.99 6.16 54.11
CA SER A 219 -61.97 5.05 55.07
C SER A 219 -62.15 3.70 54.39
N ASP A 220 -61.59 2.65 54.99
CA ASP A 220 -61.91 1.26 54.61
C ASP A 220 -63.41 0.97 54.82
N LYS A 221 -63.99 0.15 53.95
CA LYS A 221 -65.39 -0.29 54.02
C LYS A 221 -65.74 -0.90 55.37
N ARG A 222 -64.79 -1.60 56.02
CA ARG A 222 -64.97 -2.26 57.32
C ARG A 222 -65.27 -1.29 58.46
N ILE A 223 -64.85 -0.03 58.34
CA ILE A 223 -64.98 0.97 59.40
C ILE A 223 -65.71 2.24 58.95
N THR A 224 -66.19 2.29 57.70
CA THR A 224 -66.76 3.51 57.10
C THR A 224 -67.88 4.08 57.96
N ASN A 225 -68.80 3.24 58.46
CA ASN A 225 -69.88 3.69 59.35
C ASN A 225 -69.36 4.28 60.68
N VAL A 226 -68.27 3.73 61.24
CA VAL A 226 -67.66 4.27 62.47
C VAL A 226 -67.09 5.66 62.20
N ILE A 227 -66.39 5.85 61.09
CA ILE A 227 -65.79 7.14 60.71
C ILE A 227 -66.86 8.17 60.37
N GLU A 228 -67.89 7.77 59.62
CA GLU A 228 -69.06 8.60 59.34
C GLU A 228 -69.70 9.10 60.61
N HIS A 229 -69.97 8.23 61.58
CA HIS A 229 -70.59 8.64 62.84
C HIS A 229 -69.69 9.57 63.68
N LEU A 230 -68.38 9.32 63.70
CA LEU A 230 -67.44 10.16 64.45
C LEU A 230 -67.21 11.53 63.83
N LEU A 231 -67.41 11.67 62.51
CA LEU A 231 -67.10 12.90 61.77
C LEU A 231 -68.33 13.58 61.11
N GLU A 232 -69.54 13.04 61.27
CA GLU A 232 -70.79 13.51 60.63
C GLU A 232 -71.02 15.02 60.79
N LYS A 233 -70.77 15.56 61.98
CA LYS A 233 -71.01 16.97 62.34
C LYS A 233 -69.71 17.69 62.66
N VAL A 234 -68.66 17.41 61.90
CA VAL A 234 -67.33 17.98 62.13
C VAL A 234 -66.93 18.88 60.97
N LEU A 235 -66.81 20.18 61.24
CA LEU A 235 -66.44 21.19 60.28
C LEU A 235 -65.01 21.70 60.53
N ILE A 236 -64.15 21.61 59.51
CA ILE A 236 -62.79 22.14 59.55
C ILE A 236 -62.83 23.63 59.20
N VAL A 237 -62.23 24.44 60.04
CA VAL A 237 -62.13 25.90 59.89
C VAL A 237 -60.66 26.35 59.93
N PRO A 238 -60.31 27.51 59.38
CA PRO A 238 -58.92 27.97 59.36
C PRO A 238 -58.38 28.32 60.76
N ASN A 239 -59.21 28.88 61.66
CA ASN A 239 -58.77 29.32 62.98
C ASN A 239 -59.92 29.37 64.00
N GLN A 240 -59.57 29.58 65.28
CA GLN A 240 -60.51 29.57 66.39
C GLN A 240 -61.53 30.71 66.30
N ALA A 241 -61.14 31.89 65.79
CA ALA A 241 -62.05 33.02 65.65
C ALA A 241 -63.19 32.69 64.68
N THR A 242 -62.90 31.98 63.59
CA THR A 242 -63.91 31.48 62.65
C THR A 242 -64.85 30.46 63.32
N ALA A 243 -64.33 29.53 64.12
CA ALA A 243 -65.17 28.57 64.86
C ALA A 243 -66.20 29.29 65.77
N LEU A 244 -65.76 30.28 66.53
CA LEU A 244 -66.62 31.05 67.44
C LEU A 244 -67.67 31.87 66.69
N ARG A 245 -67.32 32.42 65.52
CA ARG A 245 -68.24 33.19 64.67
C ARG A 245 -69.34 32.33 64.07
N LEU A 246 -69.02 31.11 63.63
CA LEU A 246 -69.97 30.20 62.97
C LEU A 246 -70.88 29.45 63.96
N ARG A 247 -70.48 29.35 65.23
CA ARG A 247 -71.20 28.61 66.26
C ARG A 247 -72.70 28.96 66.41
N PRO A 248 -73.14 30.24 66.43
CA PRO A 248 -74.55 30.57 66.59
C PRO A 248 -75.43 30.08 65.43
N SER A 249 -74.88 30.05 64.21
CA SER A 249 -75.60 29.64 62.99
C SER A 249 -75.66 28.12 62.81
N HIS A 250 -74.75 27.38 63.44
CA HIS A 250 -74.67 25.92 63.35
C HIS A 250 -74.59 25.28 64.76
N PRO A 251 -75.69 25.32 65.54
CA PRO A 251 -75.72 24.71 66.86
C PRO A 251 -75.52 23.19 66.76
N GLY A 252 -74.71 22.62 67.65
CA GLY A 252 -74.46 21.18 67.68
C GLY A 252 -73.38 20.68 66.71
N VAL A 253 -72.86 21.52 65.81
CA VAL A 253 -71.69 21.19 64.98
C VAL A 253 -70.41 21.35 65.81
N THR A 254 -69.50 20.40 65.65
CA THR A 254 -68.14 20.43 66.17
C THR A 254 -67.24 21.12 65.15
N PHE A 255 -66.53 22.16 65.57
CA PHE A 255 -65.56 22.86 64.72
C PHE A 255 -64.15 22.45 65.11
N VAL A 256 -63.28 22.21 64.12
CA VAL A 256 -61.86 21.99 64.35
C VAL A 256 -61.01 22.89 63.49
N THR A 257 -59.97 23.47 64.06
CA THR A 257 -59.01 24.30 63.34
C THR A 257 -57.92 23.45 62.70
N LEU A 258 -57.25 23.95 61.65
CA LEU A 258 -56.06 23.30 61.08
C LEU A 258 -54.94 23.06 62.11
N ALA A 259 -54.88 23.86 63.17
CA ALA A 259 -53.93 23.69 64.27
C ALA A 259 -54.34 22.62 65.29
N GLY A 260 -55.54 22.05 65.19
CA GLY A 260 -56.07 21.03 66.12
C GLY A 260 -56.84 21.57 67.33
N VAL A 261 -57.20 22.87 67.36
CA VAL A 261 -58.14 23.41 68.37
C VAL A 261 -59.57 23.03 67.99
N ILE A 262 -60.34 22.49 68.95
CA ILE A 262 -61.68 21.94 68.76
C ILE A 262 -62.69 22.74 69.58
N LEU A 263 -63.85 23.05 68.99
CA LEU A 263 -65.04 23.53 69.67
C LEU A 263 -66.14 22.48 69.47
N THR A 264 -66.49 21.73 70.50
CA THR A 264 -67.46 20.62 70.37
C THR A 264 -68.89 21.09 70.18
N GLY A 265 -69.75 20.20 69.68
CA GLY A 265 -71.19 20.40 69.57
C GLY A 265 -71.87 20.84 70.88
N GLU A 266 -71.31 20.47 72.03
CA GLU A 266 -71.79 20.84 73.37
C GLU A 266 -71.31 22.23 73.84
N GLY A 267 -70.40 22.87 73.10
CA GLY A 267 -69.82 24.17 73.42
C GLY A 267 -68.52 24.11 74.23
N MET A 268 -67.87 22.95 74.32
CA MET A 268 -66.58 22.80 74.99
C MET A 268 -65.45 23.18 74.02
N LEU A 269 -64.59 24.11 74.44
CA LEU A 269 -63.38 24.44 73.69
C LEU A 269 -62.20 23.63 74.22
N ARG A 270 -61.55 22.84 73.36
CA ARG A 270 -60.37 22.04 73.65
C ARG A 270 -59.22 22.50 72.77
N GLY A 271 -58.10 22.82 73.37
CA GLY A 271 -56.92 23.28 72.65
C GLY A 271 -55.75 23.45 73.59
N GLY A 272 -54.56 23.42 73.02
CA GLY A 272 -53.28 23.48 73.73
C GLY A 272 -52.22 22.85 72.86
N ALA A 273 -50.99 23.33 72.95
CA ALA A 273 -49.87 22.60 72.36
C ALA A 273 -49.65 21.35 73.21
N GLY A 274 -49.75 20.17 72.60
CA GLY A 274 -49.07 18.99 73.14
C GLY A 274 -47.57 19.30 73.27
N THR A 275 -46.86 18.57 74.12
CA THR A 275 -45.39 18.62 74.21
C THR A 275 -44.78 18.73 72.81
N GLU A 276 -43.96 19.76 72.59
CA GLU A 276 -43.26 19.97 71.32
C GLU A 276 -42.64 18.66 70.84
N GLY A 277 -43.09 18.14 69.70
CA GLY A 277 -42.62 16.87 69.13
C GLY A 277 -43.56 15.68 69.21
N SER A 278 -44.84 15.82 69.61
CA SER A 278 -45.83 14.75 69.38
C SER A 278 -46.10 14.61 67.88
N THR A 279 -45.38 13.72 67.22
CA THR A 279 -45.55 13.38 65.80
C THR A 279 -46.97 12.86 65.58
N SER A 280 -47.70 13.46 64.63
CA SER A 280 -49.06 13.04 64.28
C SER A 280 -49.04 11.61 63.74
N VAL A 281 -49.89 10.74 64.30
CA VAL A 281 -49.99 9.33 63.85
C VAL A 281 -50.47 9.28 62.40
N LEU A 282 -51.38 10.17 62.02
CA LEU A 282 -51.92 10.23 60.65
C LEU A 282 -50.90 10.80 59.66
N GLU A 283 -50.11 11.80 60.04
CA GLU A 283 -49.01 12.30 59.19
C GLU A 283 -47.95 11.22 58.96
N LEU A 284 -47.58 10.45 60.00
CA LEU A 284 -46.66 9.33 59.88
C LEU A 284 -47.21 8.23 58.95
N GLN A 285 -48.50 7.87 59.05
CA GLN A 285 -49.11 6.88 58.17
C GLN A 285 -49.16 7.33 56.71
N ASN A 286 -49.47 8.61 56.46
CA ASN A 286 -49.40 9.18 55.11
C ASN A 286 -47.96 9.21 54.58
N GLU A 287 -46.97 9.52 55.44
CA GLU A 287 -45.56 9.48 55.08
C GLU A 287 -45.13 8.05 54.72
N VAL A 288 -45.52 7.03 55.48
CA VAL A 288 -45.27 5.61 55.14
C VAL A 288 -45.85 5.27 53.77
N ARG A 289 -47.09 5.66 53.47
CA ARG A 289 -47.70 5.39 52.16
C ARG A 289 -46.95 6.07 51.01
N THR A 290 -46.60 7.34 51.20
CA THR A 290 -45.86 8.13 50.20
C THR A 290 -44.47 7.54 49.96
N LEU A 291 -43.73 7.23 51.04
CA LEU A 291 -42.42 6.62 50.97
C LEU A 291 -42.48 5.20 50.39
N SER A 292 -43.52 4.43 50.67
CA SER A 292 -43.71 3.09 50.09
C SER A 292 -43.79 3.17 48.57
N ALA A 293 -44.61 4.08 48.04
CA ALA A 293 -44.76 4.27 46.60
C ALA A 293 -43.46 4.84 45.97
N GLU A 294 -42.77 5.75 46.65
CA GLU A 294 -41.47 6.28 46.22
C GLU A 294 -40.42 5.17 46.15
N VAL A 295 -40.32 4.33 47.19
CA VAL A 295 -39.39 3.19 47.24
C VAL A 295 -39.70 2.18 46.16
N GLU A 296 -40.97 1.82 45.93
CA GLU A 296 -41.37 0.89 44.89
C GLU A 296 -40.95 1.38 43.49
N GLY A 297 -41.15 2.67 43.20
CA GLY A 297 -40.67 3.29 41.96
C GLY A 297 -39.14 3.30 41.84
N LEU A 298 -38.43 3.56 42.94
CA LEU A 298 -36.96 3.55 42.97
C LEU A 298 -36.36 2.14 42.83
N VAL A 299 -37.03 1.11 43.36
CA VAL A 299 -36.64 -0.30 43.16
C VAL A 299 -36.71 -0.64 41.68
N ALA A 300 -37.82 -0.32 41.02
CA ALA A 300 -37.98 -0.56 39.58
C ALA A 300 -36.92 0.21 38.75
N ALA A 301 -36.58 1.44 39.15
CA ALA A 301 -35.54 2.22 38.50
C ALA A 301 -34.12 1.62 38.71
N ASP A 302 -33.79 1.16 39.91
CA ASP A 302 -32.52 0.49 40.21
C ASP A 302 -32.36 -0.83 39.44
N GLU A 303 -33.43 -1.62 39.36
CA GLU A 303 -33.46 -2.86 38.56
C GLU A 303 -33.26 -2.57 37.06
N ALA A 304 -33.93 -1.55 36.52
CA ALA A 304 -33.75 -1.13 35.13
C ALA A 304 -32.32 -0.64 34.86
N ALA A 305 -31.72 0.12 35.78
CA ALA A 305 -30.35 0.60 35.66
C ALA A 305 -29.34 -0.56 35.68
N ARG A 306 -29.50 -1.52 36.60
CA ARG A 306 -28.69 -2.74 36.65
C ARG A 306 -28.86 -3.59 35.40
N GLY A 307 -30.09 -3.75 34.92
CA GLY A 307 -30.38 -4.44 33.66
C GLY A 307 -29.62 -3.82 32.48
N ARG A 308 -29.62 -2.50 32.38
CA ARG A 308 -28.87 -1.78 31.33
C ARG A 308 -27.35 -1.97 31.44
N VAL A 309 -26.80 -2.01 32.65
CA VAL A 309 -25.38 -2.36 32.86
C VAL A 309 -25.09 -3.75 32.33
N THR A 310 -25.89 -4.75 32.70
CA THR A 310 -25.67 -6.14 32.23
C THR A 310 -25.81 -6.28 30.72
N GLU A 311 -26.75 -5.56 30.10
CA GLU A 311 -26.91 -5.53 28.64
C GLU A 311 -25.68 -4.94 27.95
N LEU A 312 -25.16 -3.81 28.46
CA LEU A 312 -23.99 -3.16 27.89
C LEU A 312 -22.70 -3.97 28.12
N GLU A 313 -22.58 -4.68 29.25
CA GLU A 313 -21.47 -5.62 29.49
C GLU A 313 -21.46 -6.76 28.46
N GLY A 314 -22.63 -7.35 28.19
CA GLY A 314 -22.77 -8.39 27.17
C GLY A 314 -22.41 -7.89 25.77
N LYS A 315 -22.88 -6.69 25.40
CA LYS A 315 -22.53 -6.06 24.11
C LYS A 315 -21.04 -5.73 24.01
N LEU A 316 -20.44 -5.25 25.10
CA LEU A 316 -19.03 -4.89 25.11
C LEU A 316 -18.13 -6.12 24.90
N GLU A 317 -18.50 -7.26 25.47
CA GLU A 317 -17.75 -8.51 25.26
C GLU A 317 -17.85 -9.01 23.81
N GLN A 318 -19.04 -8.94 23.20
CA GLN A 318 -19.22 -9.25 21.77
C GLN A 318 -18.38 -8.33 20.88
N LEU A 319 -18.43 -7.03 21.11
CA LEU A 319 -17.64 -6.05 20.36
C LEU A 319 -16.13 -6.25 20.56
N ARG A 320 -15.71 -6.70 21.75
CA ARG A 320 -14.31 -7.02 22.03
C ARG A 320 -13.82 -8.18 21.17
N GLU A 321 -14.62 -9.24 21.08
CA GLU A 321 -14.31 -10.39 20.21
C GLU A 321 -14.26 -9.97 18.74
N GLU A 322 -15.22 -9.15 18.29
CA GLU A 322 -15.24 -8.62 16.92
C GLU A 322 -13.98 -7.79 16.59
N VAL A 323 -13.51 -6.96 17.52
CA VAL A 323 -12.28 -6.17 17.38
C VAL A 323 -11.05 -7.07 17.27
N GLU A 324 -10.92 -8.11 18.11
CA GLU A 324 -9.78 -9.03 18.05
C GLU A 324 -9.80 -9.87 16.76
N VAL A 325 -10.95 -10.39 16.34
CA VAL A 325 -11.08 -11.12 15.06
C VAL A 325 -10.72 -10.22 13.88
N SER A 326 -11.19 -8.97 13.89
CA SER A 326 -10.87 -7.99 12.83
C SER A 326 -9.38 -7.63 12.82
N ARG A 327 -8.76 -7.47 14.00
CA ARG A 327 -7.32 -7.24 14.14
C ARG A 327 -6.50 -8.40 13.57
N GLU A 328 -6.87 -9.64 13.90
CA GLU A 328 -6.18 -10.82 13.38
C GLU A 328 -6.26 -10.92 11.86
N ARG A 329 -7.46 -10.69 11.28
CA ARG A 329 -7.65 -10.67 9.82
C ARG A 329 -6.79 -9.60 9.16
N LEU A 330 -6.78 -8.39 9.75
CA LEU A 330 -5.97 -7.28 9.25
C LEU A 330 -4.48 -7.62 9.28
N GLN A 331 -3.99 -8.20 10.38
CA GLN A 331 -2.58 -8.57 10.51
C GLN A 331 -2.17 -9.64 9.49
N ARG A 332 -3.01 -10.66 9.27
CA ARG A 332 -2.75 -11.69 8.24
C ARG A 332 -2.64 -11.06 6.86
N GLN A 333 -3.62 -10.23 6.49
CA GLN A 333 -3.63 -9.56 5.19
C GLN A 333 -2.41 -8.63 4.99
N LYS A 334 -1.93 -7.96 6.05
CA LYS A 334 -0.69 -7.14 5.99
C LYS A 334 0.55 -7.99 5.70
N VAL A 335 0.65 -9.16 6.33
CA VAL A 335 1.76 -10.09 6.07
C VAL A 335 1.70 -10.61 4.63
N ASP A 336 0.51 -10.97 4.15
CA ASP A 336 0.30 -11.43 2.77
C ASP A 336 0.69 -10.35 1.76
N LEU A 337 0.23 -9.11 1.95
CA LEU A 337 0.59 -7.98 1.10
C LEU A 337 2.11 -7.72 1.10
N SER A 338 2.74 -7.74 2.28
CA SER A 338 4.20 -7.58 2.39
C SER A 338 4.97 -8.68 1.67
N THR A 339 4.44 -9.91 1.68
CA THR A 339 5.05 -11.05 0.98
C THR A 339 4.94 -10.87 -0.53
N LEU A 340 3.75 -10.51 -1.03
CA LEU A 340 3.51 -10.23 -2.45
C LEU A 340 4.33 -9.03 -2.95
N GLN A 341 4.47 -7.97 -2.16
CA GLN A 341 5.34 -6.84 -2.49
C GLN A 341 6.81 -7.25 -2.60
N GLY A 342 7.28 -8.14 -1.72
CA GLY A 342 8.61 -8.74 -1.80
C GLY A 342 8.80 -9.54 -3.09
N GLN A 343 7.83 -10.37 -3.45
CA GLN A 343 7.83 -11.12 -4.71
C GLN A 343 7.82 -10.20 -5.93
N LEU A 344 7.01 -9.14 -5.92
CA LEU A 344 6.96 -8.14 -6.99
C LEU A 344 8.31 -7.45 -7.17
N SER A 345 8.99 -7.11 -6.06
CA SER A 345 10.33 -6.52 -6.13
C SER A 345 11.36 -7.46 -6.75
N LEU A 346 11.29 -8.77 -6.46
CA LEU A 346 12.18 -9.76 -7.06
C LEU A 346 11.88 -9.94 -8.55
N ALA A 347 10.62 -10.08 -8.93
CA ALA A 347 10.20 -10.19 -10.33
C ALA A 347 10.61 -8.95 -11.14
N SER A 348 10.46 -7.74 -10.56
CA SER A 348 10.86 -6.49 -11.20
C SER A 348 12.37 -6.43 -11.45
N ARG A 349 13.19 -6.90 -10.49
CA ARG A 349 14.65 -7.00 -10.67
C ARG A 349 15.03 -8.00 -11.74
N GLU A 350 14.32 -9.12 -11.84
CA GLU A 350 14.60 -10.11 -12.90
C GLU A 350 14.32 -9.55 -14.28
N VAL A 351 13.21 -8.82 -14.45
CA VAL A 351 12.90 -8.09 -15.68
C VAL A 351 13.99 -7.07 -16.00
N GLU A 352 14.41 -6.24 -15.05
CA GLU A 352 15.49 -5.25 -15.27
C GLU A 352 16.83 -5.91 -15.66
N ASN A 353 17.16 -7.04 -15.03
CA ASN A 353 18.36 -7.82 -15.35
C ASN A 353 18.31 -8.38 -16.77
N LEU A 354 17.17 -8.94 -17.18
CA LEU A 354 16.97 -9.46 -18.53
C LEU A 354 17.00 -8.32 -19.57
N GLU A 355 16.48 -7.13 -19.23
CA GLU A 355 16.46 -5.97 -20.14
C GLU A 355 17.90 -5.54 -20.44
N THR A 356 18.72 -5.44 -19.40
CA THR A 356 20.14 -5.12 -19.50
C THR A 356 20.90 -6.17 -20.33
N LYS A 357 20.61 -7.47 -20.14
CA LYS A 357 21.22 -8.55 -20.94
C LYS A 357 20.85 -8.44 -22.41
N ILE A 358 19.58 -8.21 -22.72
CA ILE A 358 19.10 -8.04 -24.11
C ILE A 358 19.76 -6.82 -24.75
N GLU A 359 19.88 -5.71 -24.04
CA GLU A 359 20.55 -4.51 -24.54
C GLU A 359 22.02 -4.76 -24.86
N ASN A 360 22.75 -5.47 -23.98
CA ASN A 360 24.14 -5.85 -24.22
C ASN A 360 24.29 -6.75 -25.45
N VAL A 361 23.43 -7.77 -25.60
CA VAL A 361 23.45 -8.66 -26.78
C VAL A 361 23.14 -7.88 -28.06
N LYS A 362 22.15 -6.98 -28.04
CA LYS A 362 21.84 -6.10 -29.18
C LYS A 362 23.01 -5.20 -29.56
N TRP A 363 23.70 -4.64 -28.56
CA TRP A 363 24.89 -3.83 -28.79
C TRP A 363 26.03 -4.65 -29.41
N GLU A 364 26.33 -5.84 -28.87
CA GLU A 364 27.34 -6.74 -29.43
C GLU A 364 27.03 -7.15 -30.87
N ARG A 365 25.74 -7.44 -31.17
CA ARG A 365 25.29 -7.72 -32.53
C ARG A 365 25.51 -6.53 -33.48
N GLY A 366 25.17 -5.32 -33.05
CA GLY A 366 25.38 -4.11 -33.84
C GLY A 366 26.87 -3.85 -34.14
N GLU A 367 27.75 -4.09 -33.15
CA GLU A 367 29.20 -4.03 -33.34
C GLU A 367 29.70 -5.08 -34.32
N LEU A 368 29.21 -6.32 -34.22
CA LEU A 368 29.53 -7.41 -35.14
C LEU A 368 29.06 -7.10 -36.58
N GLU A 369 27.86 -6.58 -36.76
CA GLU A 369 27.34 -6.16 -38.06
C GLU A 369 28.19 -5.04 -38.68
N ASN A 370 28.61 -4.06 -37.88
CA ASN A 370 29.50 -3.00 -38.36
C ASN A 370 30.87 -3.55 -38.79
N ARG A 371 31.44 -4.50 -38.02
CA ARG A 371 32.69 -5.19 -38.38
C ARG A 371 32.54 -6.05 -39.63
N GLU A 372 31.42 -6.76 -39.78
CA GLU A 372 31.12 -7.54 -40.97
C GLU A 372 31.04 -6.64 -42.21
N ARG A 373 30.34 -5.51 -42.11
CA ARG A 373 30.24 -4.53 -43.20
C ARG A 373 31.61 -3.98 -43.61
N ALA A 374 32.41 -3.54 -42.64
CA ALA A 374 33.75 -3.02 -42.91
C ALA A 374 34.68 -4.08 -43.52
N ALA A 375 34.60 -5.34 -43.05
CA ALA A 375 35.37 -6.45 -43.61
C ALA A 375 34.91 -6.82 -45.03
N ALA A 376 33.61 -6.76 -45.32
CA ALA A 376 33.06 -7.01 -46.65
C ALA A 376 33.50 -5.93 -47.66
N GLU A 377 33.41 -4.65 -47.29
CA GLU A 377 33.89 -3.52 -48.08
C GLU A 377 35.40 -3.60 -48.32
N GLY A 378 36.18 -3.91 -47.27
CA GLY A 378 37.63 -4.10 -47.38
C GLY A 378 38.01 -5.27 -48.28
N ARG A 379 37.24 -6.37 -48.25
CA ARG A 379 37.42 -7.51 -49.16
C ARG A 379 37.14 -7.11 -50.61
N GLU A 380 36.03 -6.44 -50.89
CA GLU A 380 35.70 -5.98 -52.25
C GLU A 380 36.78 -5.05 -52.81
N HIS A 381 37.32 -4.16 -51.97
CA HIS A 381 38.44 -3.30 -52.36
C HIS A 381 39.69 -4.11 -52.72
N MET A 382 40.09 -5.08 -51.88
CA MET A 382 41.24 -5.95 -52.17
C MET A 382 41.03 -6.82 -53.41
N GLU A 383 39.81 -7.30 -53.66
CA GLU A 383 39.46 -8.05 -54.87
C GLU A 383 39.61 -7.19 -56.12
N SER A 384 39.18 -5.92 -56.05
CA SER A 384 39.36 -4.94 -57.14
C SER A 384 40.84 -4.63 -57.39
N GLU A 385 41.63 -4.39 -56.34
CA GLU A 385 43.08 -4.17 -56.46
C GLU A 385 43.79 -5.40 -57.04
N LEU A 386 43.40 -6.61 -56.63
CA LEU A 386 43.95 -7.86 -57.15
C LEU A 386 43.65 -8.02 -58.63
N ALA A 387 42.43 -7.72 -59.08
CA ALA A 387 42.05 -7.74 -60.48
C ALA A 387 42.89 -6.74 -61.30
N SER A 388 43.01 -5.50 -60.82
CA SER A 388 43.82 -4.47 -61.47
C SER A 388 45.32 -4.83 -61.50
N ALA A 389 45.85 -5.47 -60.45
CA ALA A 389 47.23 -5.93 -60.40
C ALA A 389 47.47 -7.08 -61.39
N ARG A 390 46.50 -7.98 -61.58
CA ARG A 390 46.57 -9.05 -62.60
C ARG A 390 46.56 -8.49 -64.01
N GLU A 391 45.68 -7.55 -64.32
CA GLU A 391 45.67 -6.87 -65.63
C GLU A 391 47.00 -6.16 -65.93
N ARG A 392 47.56 -5.45 -64.93
CA ARG A 392 48.88 -4.82 -65.09
C ARG A 392 49.99 -5.85 -65.31
N MET A 393 49.95 -6.97 -64.61
CA MET A 393 50.93 -8.04 -64.77
C MET A 393 50.87 -8.65 -66.17
N GLU A 394 49.66 -8.95 -66.66
CA GLU A 394 49.44 -9.46 -68.02
C GLU A 394 49.92 -8.47 -69.09
N ALA A 395 49.61 -7.17 -68.94
CA ALA A 395 50.09 -6.12 -69.83
C ALA A 395 51.63 -6.01 -69.85
N LEU A 396 52.29 -6.10 -68.68
CA LEU A 396 53.75 -6.10 -68.59
C LEU A 396 54.38 -7.37 -69.15
N GLU A 397 53.74 -8.53 -69.00
CA GLU A 397 54.19 -9.79 -69.61
C GLU A 397 54.09 -9.73 -71.14
N ASP A 398 53.02 -9.15 -71.67
CA ASP A 398 52.85 -8.92 -73.11
C ASP A 398 53.85 -7.90 -73.66
N GLU A 399 54.09 -6.80 -72.93
CA GLU A 399 55.12 -5.83 -73.30
C GLU A 399 56.53 -6.43 -73.24
N SER A 400 56.83 -7.23 -72.21
CA SER A 400 58.08 -7.97 -72.11
C SER A 400 58.27 -8.94 -73.28
N ARG A 401 57.23 -9.71 -73.64
CA ARG A 401 57.25 -10.59 -74.82
C ARG A 401 57.49 -9.82 -76.11
N ARG A 402 56.86 -8.66 -76.28
CA ARG A 402 57.07 -7.77 -77.43
C ARG A 402 58.52 -7.27 -77.50
N LEU A 403 59.04 -6.71 -76.41
CA LEU A 403 60.42 -6.21 -76.32
C LEU A 403 61.45 -7.32 -76.53
N GLN A 404 61.20 -8.52 -76.00
CA GLN A 404 62.04 -9.70 -76.24
C GLN A 404 62.07 -10.05 -77.73
N SER A 405 60.92 -10.05 -78.40
CA SER A 405 60.85 -10.29 -79.85
C SER A 405 61.53 -9.18 -80.66
N GLU A 406 61.40 -7.92 -80.27
CA GLU A 406 62.10 -6.79 -80.90
C GLU A 406 63.63 -6.91 -80.74
N SER A 407 64.08 -7.29 -79.53
CA SER A 407 65.50 -7.55 -79.21
C SER A 407 66.05 -8.72 -80.03
N ASP A 408 65.37 -9.87 -80.06
CA ASP A 408 65.78 -11.03 -80.85
C ASP A 408 65.84 -10.67 -82.35
N GLY A 409 64.90 -9.86 -82.83
CA GLY A 409 64.91 -9.32 -84.19
C GLY A 409 66.05 -8.32 -84.46
N ALA A 410 66.49 -7.56 -83.46
CA ALA A 410 67.66 -6.70 -83.55
C ALA A 410 68.97 -7.51 -83.57
N VAL A 411 69.09 -8.53 -82.71
CA VAL A 411 70.25 -9.43 -82.67
C VAL A 411 70.41 -10.18 -84.00
N ARG A 412 69.31 -10.65 -84.62
CA ARG A 412 69.38 -11.26 -85.96
C ARG A 412 69.90 -10.28 -87.01
N ARG A 413 69.38 -9.05 -87.03
CA ARG A 413 69.87 -8.00 -87.94
C ARG A 413 71.33 -7.68 -87.72
N GLU A 414 71.78 -7.64 -86.46
CA GLU A 414 73.19 -7.45 -86.13
C GLU A 414 74.06 -8.60 -86.65
N GLN A 415 73.61 -9.85 -86.48
CA GLN A 415 74.30 -11.03 -87.03
C GLN A 415 74.38 -11.00 -88.56
N ASP A 416 73.30 -10.63 -89.25
CA ASP A 416 73.27 -10.50 -90.71
C ASP A 416 74.28 -9.43 -91.17
N ILE A 417 74.31 -8.26 -90.52
CA ILE A 417 75.27 -7.18 -90.82
C ILE A 417 76.71 -7.62 -90.55
N ILE A 418 76.96 -8.37 -89.46
CA ILE A 418 78.30 -8.91 -89.17
C ILE A 418 78.72 -9.90 -90.26
N GLN A 419 77.79 -10.73 -90.75
CA GLN A 419 78.06 -11.67 -91.83
C GLN A 419 78.39 -10.93 -93.13
N GLU A 420 77.58 -9.94 -93.52
CA GLU A 420 77.85 -9.07 -94.67
C GLU A 420 79.21 -8.36 -94.56
N LEU A 421 79.56 -7.87 -93.36
CA LEU A 421 80.86 -7.25 -93.09
C LEU A 421 82.02 -8.22 -93.27
N ASN A 422 81.85 -9.48 -92.84
CA ASN A 422 82.86 -10.52 -93.02
C ASN A 422 83.04 -10.88 -94.50
N ASP A 423 81.95 -10.98 -95.25
CA ASP A 423 81.99 -11.25 -96.69
C ASP A 423 82.74 -10.13 -97.45
N LEU A 424 82.45 -8.86 -97.13
CA LEU A 424 83.17 -7.70 -97.66
C LEU A 424 84.66 -7.70 -97.29
N ARG A 425 85.01 -8.14 -96.07
CA ARG A 425 86.41 -8.28 -95.64
C ARG A 425 87.15 -9.35 -96.44
N THR A 426 86.50 -10.47 -96.75
CA THR A 426 87.08 -11.49 -97.62
C THR A 426 87.28 -10.99 -99.04
N GLU A 427 86.31 -10.27 -99.62
CA GLU A 427 86.47 -9.65 -100.95
C GLU A 427 87.64 -8.66 -100.97
N LEU A 428 87.73 -7.78 -99.96
CA LEU A 428 88.84 -6.83 -99.84
C LEU A 428 90.20 -7.53 -99.73
N ALA A 429 90.28 -8.68 -99.05
CA ALA A 429 91.50 -9.47 -98.95
C ALA A 429 91.90 -10.10 -100.29
N VAL A 430 90.93 -10.56 -101.09
CA VAL A 430 91.16 -11.09 -102.44
C VAL A 430 91.71 -10.00 -103.37
N GLU A 431 91.10 -8.82 -103.39
CA GLU A 431 91.55 -7.68 -104.18
C GLU A 431 92.96 -7.20 -103.79
N ARG A 432 93.26 -7.16 -102.48
CA ARG A 432 94.62 -6.84 -102.00
C ARG A 432 95.67 -7.85 -102.48
N ARG A 433 95.34 -9.14 -102.50
CA ARG A 433 96.23 -10.20 -103.02
C ARG A 433 96.43 -10.07 -104.52
N ALA A 434 95.38 -9.77 -105.28
CA ALA A 434 95.47 -9.53 -106.72
C ALA A 434 96.40 -8.35 -107.03
N LYS A 435 96.27 -7.24 -106.29
CA LYS A 435 97.16 -6.07 -106.41
C LYS A 435 98.62 -6.43 -106.11
N GLN A 436 98.89 -7.14 -105.02
CA GLN A 436 100.27 -7.52 -104.65
C GLN A 436 100.91 -8.44 -105.71
N SER A 437 100.15 -9.39 -106.26
CA SER A 437 100.65 -10.27 -107.32
C SER A 437 101.01 -9.50 -108.61
N ALA A 438 100.25 -8.45 -108.95
CA ALA A 438 100.56 -7.58 -110.08
C ALA A 438 101.85 -6.75 -109.85
N GLU A 439 102.08 -6.25 -108.63
CA GLU A 439 103.30 -5.51 -108.27
C GLU A 439 104.57 -6.41 -108.30
N GLU A 440 104.44 -7.68 -107.92
CA GLU A 440 105.55 -8.66 -107.96
C GLU A 440 105.93 -9.07 -109.40
N GLN A 441 104.98 -9.05 -110.34
CA GLN A 441 105.22 -9.32 -111.78
C GLN A 441 105.94 -8.16 -112.49
N GLN A 442 105.84 -6.93 -111.98
CA GLN A 442 106.39 -5.73 -112.62
C GLN A 442 107.93 -5.66 -112.52
N LYS A 443 108.50 -6.06 -111.38
CA LYS A 443 109.97 -6.04 -111.12
C LYS A 443 110.81 -6.85 -112.12
N PRO A 444 110.48 -8.11 -112.48
CA PRO A 444 111.26 -8.87 -113.45
C PRO A 444 111.14 -8.33 -114.88
N MET A 445 110.02 -7.69 -115.24
CA MET A 445 109.84 -7.06 -116.56
C MET A 445 110.70 -5.80 -116.74
N GLU A 446 110.85 -4.98 -115.70
CA GLU A 446 111.76 -3.81 -115.71
C GLU A 446 113.24 -4.22 -115.83
N ALA A 447 113.65 -5.28 -115.11
CA ALA A 447 115.01 -5.81 -115.21
C ALA A 447 115.33 -6.34 -116.63
N ARG A 448 114.36 -6.99 -117.28
CA ARG A 448 114.51 -7.52 -118.65
C ARG A 448 114.60 -6.42 -119.70
N LEU A 449 113.92 -5.30 -119.50
CA LEU A 449 114.00 -4.10 -120.35
C LEU A 449 115.37 -3.41 -120.25
N SER A 450 116.01 -3.44 -119.08
CA SER A 450 117.36 -2.91 -118.88
C SER A 450 118.42 -3.74 -119.61
N GLU A 451 118.39 -5.07 -119.47
CA GLU A 451 119.33 -5.97 -120.17
C GLU A 451 119.30 -5.80 -121.69
N LEU A 452 118.10 -5.67 -122.28
CA LEU A 452 117.96 -5.51 -123.73
C LEU A 452 118.51 -4.18 -124.25
N ARG A 453 118.48 -3.11 -123.44
CA ARG A 453 119.07 -1.81 -123.80
C ARG A 453 120.59 -1.86 -123.82
N ASP A 454 121.22 -2.52 -122.84
CA ASP A 454 122.68 -2.63 -122.78
C ASP A 454 123.25 -3.48 -123.93
N VAL A 455 122.51 -4.51 -124.37
CA VAL A 455 122.90 -5.32 -125.54
C VAL A 455 122.81 -4.53 -126.84
N ALA A 456 121.81 -3.65 -127.00
CA ALA A 456 121.65 -2.82 -128.19
C ALA A 456 122.82 -1.82 -128.33
N ILE A 457 123.17 -1.12 -127.25
CA ILE A 457 124.26 -0.14 -127.23
C ILE A 457 125.61 -0.79 -127.58
N ARG A 458 125.89 -1.99 -127.06
CA ARG A 458 127.11 -2.74 -127.39
C ARG A 458 127.23 -3.05 -128.88
N ARG A 459 126.12 -3.47 -129.52
CA ARG A 459 126.12 -3.82 -130.94
C ARG A 459 126.31 -2.60 -131.84
N GLU A 460 125.76 -1.45 -131.45
CA GLU A 460 125.97 -0.18 -132.14
C GLU A 460 127.45 0.24 -132.13
N THR A 461 128.12 0.15 -130.98
CA THR A 461 129.56 0.49 -130.87
C THR A 461 130.49 -0.47 -131.62
N GLU A 462 130.11 -1.74 -131.76
CA GLU A 462 130.88 -2.71 -132.57
C GLU A 462 130.79 -2.39 -134.06
N ILE A 463 129.61 -2.00 -134.55
CA ILE A 463 129.36 -1.65 -135.96
C ILE A 463 130.20 -0.42 -136.38
N GLU A 464 130.19 0.65 -135.58
CA GLU A 464 131.01 1.85 -135.85
C GLU A 464 132.51 1.53 -135.94
N SER A 465 133.01 0.61 -135.11
CA SER A 465 134.42 0.19 -135.14
C SER A 465 134.81 -0.59 -136.39
N PHE A 466 133.87 -1.35 -136.97
CA PHE A 466 134.11 -2.10 -138.20
C PHE A 466 134.07 -1.19 -139.42
N ASP A 467 133.18 -0.21 -139.45
CA ASP A 467 133.09 0.78 -140.53
C ASP A 467 134.37 1.63 -140.64
N GLN A 468 134.93 2.09 -139.50
CA GLN A 468 136.20 2.82 -139.48
C GLN A 468 137.39 1.98 -139.99
N ARG A 469 137.39 0.67 -139.75
CA ARG A 469 138.42 -0.26 -140.25
C ARG A 469 138.33 -0.51 -141.75
N ILE A 470 137.12 -0.44 -142.32
CA ILE A 470 136.90 -0.61 -143.76
C ILE A 470 137.37 0.63 -144.52
N GLU A 471 137.06 1.84 -144.02
CA GLU A 471 137.52 3.10 -144.64
C GLU A 471 139.06 3.22 -144.64
N THR A 472 139.71 2.87 -143.54
CA THR A 472 141.18 2.95 -143.43
C THR A 472 141.90 1.98 -144.39
N ALA A 473 141.38 0.76 -144.54
CA ALA A 473 141.96 -0.21 -145.48
C ALA A 473 141.73 0.15 -146.95
N GLN A 474 140.60 0.82 -147.27
CA GLN A 474 140.34 1.33 -148.63
C GLN A 474 141.27 2.50 -148.98
N ALA A 475 141.53 3.39 -148.02
CA ALA A 475 142.48 4.50 -148.18
C ALA A 475 143.93 4.01 -148.37
N GLU A 476 144.36 2.95 -147.67
CA GLU A 476 145.69 2.34 -147.86
C GLU A 476 145.85 1.68 -149.24
N ASN A 477 144.81 0.99 -149.73
CA ASN A 477 144.86 0.39 -151.07
C ASN A 477 144.92 1.44 -152.19
N ALA A 478 144.22 2.57 -152.04
CA ALA A 478 144.28 3.67 -153.01
C ALA A 478 145.68 4.29 -153.06
N ARG A 479 146.33 4.47 -151.89
CA ARG A 479 147.68 5.02 -151.78
C ARG A 479 148.75 4.12 -152.41
N LEU A 480 148.68 2.81 -152.17
CA LEU A 480 149.64 1.85 -152.74
C LEU A 480 149.48 1.72 -154.26
N SER A 481 148.27 1.92 -154.79
CA SER A 481 148.03 1.96 -156.24
C SER A 481 148.66 3.19 -156.90
N GLU A 482 148.60 4.37 -156.26
CA GLU A 482 149.27 5.59 -156.75
C GLU A 482 150.80 5.49 -156.70
N GLU A 483 151.38 4.87 -155.66
CA GLU A 483 152.84 4.63 -155.58
C GLU A 483 153.35 3.69 -156.69
N CYS A 484 152.55 2.70 -157.10
CA CYS A 484 152.92 1.79 -158.19
C CYS A 484 152.89 2.46 -159.57
N GLU A 485 152.06 3.48 -159.76
CA GLU A 485 152.01 4.26 -161.02
C GLU A 485 153.14 5.30 -161.08
N SER A 486 153.48 5.93 -159.94
CA SER A 486 154.57 6.91 -159.87
C SER A 486 155.94 6.30 -160.21
N HIS A 487 156.24 5.08 -159.75
CA HIS A 487 157.55 4.46 -160.03
C HIS A 487 157.69 3.90 -161.45
N ARG A 488 156.60 3.81 -162.23
CA ARG A 488 156.65 3.44 -163.65
C ARG A 488 157.04 4.61 -164.57
N ALA A 489 156.97 5.85 -164.09
CA ALA A 489 157.11 7.04 -164.93
C ALA A 489 158.50 7.69 -164.94
N GLU A 490 159.43 7.31 -164.05
CA GLU A 490 160.66 8.10 -163.84
C GLU A 490 161.99 7.46 -164.30
N VAL A 491 162.03 6.35 -165.04
CA VAL A 491 163.32 5.87 -165.64
C VAL A 491 163.21 5.33 -167.07
N GLU A 492 162.26 5.84 -167.87
CA GLU A 492 162.62 6.22 -169.26
C GLU A 492 163.07 7.68 -169.24
#